data_AF-A0A9W8IW51-F1
#
_entry.id   AF-A0A9W8IW51-F1
#
_cell.length_a   1.000
_cell.length_b   1.000
_cell.length_c   1.000
_cell.angle_alpha   90.00
_cell.angle_beta   90.00
_cell.angle_gamma   90.00
#
_symmetry.space_group_name_H-M   'P 1'
#
loop_
_entity.id
_entity.type
_entity.pdbx_description
1 polymer ?
#
loop_
_entity_poly.entity_id
_entity_poly.type
_entity_poly.pdbx_seq_one_letter_code
_entity_poly.pdbx_strand_id
1 'polypeptide(L)'
;MDLVIDENRPYNENLASAGEFFRTFFSTSFTPTELSAILKKNLTVSVPSALAYTTWSFAVDHPFRIEAVMLKLKSTFEEVGALEVPDGVDGPEGLLNLYIHTFGDIITTYGYYNPAYPGEKRIFVDADGEAPKVHPIIMSSFLTAATRKLDFMKIGDWYEMTLEGFQMGDWEGVEDKDVQEINAIAALVFFVILGAEQFASTMYLPGQGETYDTVLNALKALKKRNIVRYKPAVALLERVVSDVEKRNREERSVEEVWRELFVERGSE
;
A
#
# COMPACT_ATOMS: atom_id res chain seq x y z
N MET A 1 9.59 26.16 0.42
CA MET A 1 10.23 25.43 1.54
C MET A 1 11.44 24.74 0.93
N ASP A 2 12.63 24.91 1.50
CA ASP A 2 13.86 24.31 0.96
C ASP A 2 14.31 23.16 1.85
N LEU A 3 14.69 22.05 1.21
CA LEU A 3 15.34 20.92 1.87
C LEU A 3 16.82 21.25 2.03
N VAL A 4 17.36 21.05 3.23
CA VAL A 4 18.77 21.25 3.55
C VAL A 4 19.38 19.90 3.90
N ILE A 5 20.24 19.40 3.00
CA ILE A 5 21.07 18.22 3.21
C ILE A 5 22.51 18.68 3.43
N ASP A 6 23.17 18.11 4.45
CA ASP A 6 24.58 18.33 4.72
C ASP A 6 25.35 17.08 4.30
N GLU A 7 26.09 17.16 3.19
CA GLU A 7 26.84 16.04 2.62
C GLU A 7 27.91 15.48 3.59
N ASN A 8 28.29 16.24 4.62
CA ASN A 8 29.25 15.79 5.63
C ASN A 8 28.59 15.05 6.79
N ARG A 9 27.25 14.99 6.85
CA ARG A 9 26.53 14.28 7.91
C ARG A 9 26.36 12.80 7.58
N PRO A 10 26.31 11.93 8.61
CA PRO A 10 25.96 10.53 8.43
C PRO A 10 24.60 10.35 7.73
N TYR A 11 24.49 9.30 6.91
CA TYR A 11 23.27 8.93 6.20
C TYR A 11 22.01 9.01 7.06
N ASN A 12 22.04 8.42 8.27
CA ASN A 12 20.89 8.38 9.17
C ASN A 12 20.41 9.76 9.63
N GLU A 13 21.33 10.73 9.78
CA GLU A 13 20.97 12.10 10.15
C GLU A 13 20.32 12.84 8.98
N ASN A 14 20.88 12.68 7.78
CA ASN A 14 20.29 13.24 6.56
C ASN A 14 18.93 12.61 6.25
N LEU A 15 18.79 11.30 6.46
CA LEU A 15 17.53 10.56 6.32
C LEU A 15 16.46 11.12 7.27
N ALA A 16 16.81 11.33 8.55
CA ALA A 16 15.89 11.88 9.54
C ALA A 16 15.47 13.32 9.20
N SER A 17 16.43 14.18 8.84
CA SER A 17 16.19 15.58 8.44
C SER A 17 15.29 15.66 7.20
N ALA A 18 15.59 14.88 6.16
CA ALA A 18 14.77 14.81 4.96
C ALA A 18 13.37 14.24 5.25
N GLY A 19 13.26 13.26 6.13
CA GLY A 19 11.98 12.70 6.56
C GLY A 19 11.09 13.74 7.23
N GLU A 20 11.62 14.53 8.17
CA GLU A 20 10.87 15.62 8.81
C GLU A 20 10.42 16.68 7.82
N PHE A 21 11.31 17.05 6.89
CA PHE A 21 10.98 17.95 5.78
C PHE A 21 9.80 17.41 4.97
N PHE A 22 9.87 16.16 4.51
CA PHE A 22 8.82 15.59 3.65
C PHE A 22 7.49 15.43 4.37
N ARG A 23 7.49 15.12 5.68
CA ARG A 23 6.24 15.03 6.48
C ARG A 23 5.51 16.37 6.49
N THR A 24 6.26 17.45 6.68
CA THR A 24 5.74 18.81 6.62
C THR A 24 5.29 19.14 5.19
N PHE A 25 6.12 18.83 4.19
CA PHE A 25 5.86 19.12 2.79
C PHE A 25 4.58 18.44 2.27
N PHE A 26 4.36 17.15 2.55
CA PHE A 26 3.13 16.43 2.17
C PHE A 26 1.89 16.94 2.88
N SER A 27 2.05 17.48 4.09
CA SER A 27 0.96 18.12 4.82
C SER A 27 0.52 19.42 4.14
N THR A 28 1.39 20.07 3.36
CA THR A 28 1.06 21.23 2.53
C THR A 28 0.52 20.85 1.13
N SER A 29 -0.09 21.80 0.43
CA SER A 29 -0.48 21.62 -0.97
C SER A 29 0.73 21.84 -1.88
N PHE A 30 1.52 20.79 -2.14
CA PHE A 30 2.66 20.85 -3.06
C PHE A 30 2.29 20.51 -4.51
N THR A 31 3.14 20.91 -5.46
CA THR A 31 3.06 20.59 -6.89
C THR A 31 4.20 19.65 -7.32
N PRO A 32 4.04 18.88 -8.41
CA PRO A 32 5.12 18.04 -8.94
C PRO A 32 6.39 18.84 -9.25
N THR A 33 6.26 20.04 -9.83
CA THR A 33 7.40 20.90 -10.17
C THR A 33 8.19 21.35 -8.95
N GLU A 34 7.52 21.66 -7.84
CA GLU A 34 8.20 22.00 -6.58
C GLU A 34 9.00 20.81 -6.05
N LEU A 35 8.41 19.61 -6.07
CA LEU A 35 9.12 18.40 -5.64
C LEU A 35 10.28 18.05 -6.59
N SER A 36 10.10 18.15 -7.90
CA SER A 36 11.17 17.99 -8.90
C SER A 36 12.35 18.92 -8.62
N ALA A 37 12.06 20.20 -8.31
CA ALA A 37 13.10 21.18 -7.99
C ALA A 37 13.85 20.84 -6.69
N ILE A 38 13.16 20.32 -5.67
CA ILE A 38 13.77 19.84 -4.43
C ILE A 38 14.70 18.64 -4.71
N LEU A 39 14.23 17.65 -5.47
CA LEU A 39 14.99 16.45 -5.80
C LEU A 39 16.24 16.77 -6.63
N LYS A 40 16.11 17.62 -7.66
CA LYS A 40 17.25 18.07 -8.49
C LYS A 40 18.36 18.76 -7.70
N LYS A 41 18.00 19.47 -6.63
CA LYS A 41 18.96 20.20 -5.78
C LYS A 41 19.63 19.32 -4.72
N ASN A 42 19.05 18.15 -4.42
CA ASN A 42 19.45 17.31 -3.29
C ASN A 42 19.63 15.85 -3.74
N LEU A 43 20.56 15.60 -4.66
CA LEU A 43 20.84 14.27 -5.21
C LEU A 43 21.76 13.48 -4.25
N THR A 44 21.21 13.03 -3.12
CA THR A 44 21.89 12.12 -2.18
C THR A 44 21.00 10.92 -1.89
N VAL A 45 21.57 9.75 -1.60
CA VAL A 45 20.79 8.50 -1.36
C VAL A 45 19.77 8.63 -0.24
N SER A 46 20.03 9.49 0.75
CA SER A 46 19.13 9.72 1.88
C SER A 46 17.79 10.34 1.47
N VAL A 47 17.74 11.10 0.38
CA VAL A 47 16.56 11.85 -0.05
C VAL A 47 15.47 10.96 -0.66
N PRO A 48 15.72 10.13 -1.69
CA PRO A 48 14.70 9.21 -2.20
C PRO A 48 14.25 8.19 -1.15
N SER A 49 15.16 7.73 -0.26
CA SER A 49 14.78 6.87 0.86
C SER A 49 13.86 7.58 1.86
N ALA A 50 14.21 8.80 2.29
CA ALA A 50 13.36 9.59 3.19
C ALA A 50 11.98 9.87 2.59
N LEU A 51 11.93 10.15 1.28
CA LEU A 51 10.68 10.32 0.55
C LEU A 51 9.82 9.04 0.62
N ALA A 52 10.42 7.87 0.38
CA ALA A 52 9.73 6.58 0.47
C ALA A 52 9.17 6.29 1.88
N TYR A 53 10.00 6.44 2.94
CA TYR A 53 9.54 6.30 4.33
C TYR A 53 8.41 7.25 4.67
N THR A 54 8.49 8.49 4.19
CA THR A 54 7.48 9.50 4.46
C THR A 54 6.18 9.22 3.72
N THR A 55 6.23 8.71 2.49
CA THR A 55 5.03 8.27 1.74
C THR A 55 4.26 7.21 2.52
N TRP A 56 4.95 6.20 3.07
CA TRP A 56 4.32 5.20 3.92
C TRP A 56 3.69 5.81 5.17
N SER A 57 4.48 6.57 5.95
CA SER A 57 4.00 7.19 7.19
C SER A 57 2.80 8.10 6.94
N PHE A 58 2.86 8.90 5.87
CA PHE A 58 1.77 9.80 5.51
C PHE A 58 0.49 9.04 5.13
N ALA A 59 0.60 7.88 4.48
CA ALA A 59 -0.55 7.04 4.17
C ALA A 59 -1.23 6.48 5.42
N VAL A 60 -0.46 6.14 6.45
CA VAL A 60 -0.98 5.70 7.75
C VAL A 60 -1.78 6.81 8.42
N ASP A 61 -1.26 8.05 8.41
CA ASP A 61 -1.90 9.18 9.08
C ASP A 61 -3.05 9.82 8.25
N HIS A 62 -2.94 9.77 6.92
CA HIS A 62 -3.84 10.45 5.97
C HIS A 62 -4.23 9.56 4.77
N PRO A 63 -4.86 8.40 5.01
CA PRO A 63 -5.13 7.40 3.98
C PRO A 63 -5.96 7.92 2.81
N PHE A 64 -6.92 8.81 3.05
CA PHE A 64 -7.76 9.41 2.01
C PHE A 64 -7.01 10.36 1.06
N ARG A 65 -5.81 10.82 1.42
CA ARG A 65 -5.00 11.73 0.58
C ARG A 65 -3.97 10.98 -0.27
N ILE A 66 -3.81 9.67 -0.06
CA ILE A 66 -2.65 8.97 -0.59
C ILE A 66 -2.68 8.86 -2.11
N GLU A 67 -3.83 8.57 -2.72
CA GLU A 67 -3.96 8.48 -4.19
C GLU A 67 -3.55 9.80 -4.87
N ALA A 68 -3.93 10.94 -4.29
CA ALA A 68 -3.53 12.27 -4.77
C ALA A 68 -2.02 12.55 -4.60
N VAL A 69 -1.42 12.11 -3.49
CA VAL A 69 0.03 12.22 -3.27
C VAL A 69 0.79 11.33 -4.24
N MET A 70 0.38 10.08 -4.41
CA MET A 70 0.98 9.12 -5.34
C MET A 70 0.92 9.60 -6.78
N LEU A 71 -0.19 10.25 -7.20
CA LEU A 71 -0.30 10.86 -8.52
C LEU A 71 0.75 11.97 -8.73
N LYS A 72 0.94 12.84 -7.73
CA LYS A 72 1.96 13.91 -7.79
C LYS A 72 3.37 13.34 -7.79
N LEU A 73 3.63 12.27 -7.02
CA LEU A 73 4.90 11.56 -7.02
C LEU A 73 5.18 10.98 -8.40
N LYS A 74 4.21 10.27 -8.99
CA LYS A 74 4.33 9.75 -10.36
C LYS A 74 4.73 10.83 -11.35
N SER A 75 3.98 11.94 -11.41
CA SER A 75 4.32 13.05 -12.32
C SER A 75 5.67 13.68 -12.04
N THR A 76 6.11 13.71 -10.77
CA THR A 76 7.45 14.17 -10.41
C THR A 76 8.52 13.25 -10.99
N PHE A 77 8.39 11.94 -10.78
CA PHE A 77 9.36 10.96 -11.27
C PHE A 77 9.33 10.78 -12.79
N GLU A 78 8.24 11.12 -13.48
CA GLU A 78 8.24 11.25 -14.94
C GLU A 78 9.18 12.38 -15.42
N GLU A 79 9.37 13.44 -14.61
CA GLU A 79 10.28 14.55 -14.92
C GLU A 79 11.73 14.26 -14.51
N VAL A 80 11.93 13.62 -13.34
CA VAL A 80 13.27 13.49 -12.72
C VAL A 80 13.76 12.06 -12.53
N GLY A 81 12.99 11.05 -12.95
CA GLY A 81 13.29 9.65 -12.64
C GLY A 81 14.55 9.10 -13.30
N ALA A 82 15.01 9.73 -14.38
CA ALA A 82 16.27 9.39 -15.05
C ALA A 82 17.51 10.03 -14.42
N LEU A 83 17.35 10.86 -13.38
CA LEU A 83 18.51 11.40 -12.65
C LEU A 83 19.22 10.29 -11.88
N GLU A 84 20.54 10.43 -11.78
CA GLU A 84 21.37 9.57 -10.97
C GLU A 84 21.78 10.29 -9.68
N VAL A 85 21.86 9.52 -8.61
CA VAL A 85 22.31 9.92 -7.29
C VAL A 85 23.78 9.50 -7.16
N PRO A 86 24.74 10.43 -7.03
CA PRO A 86 26.18 10.12 -7.12
C PRO A 86 26.74 9.27 -5.98
N ASP A 87 26.13 9.30 -4.80
CA ASP A 87 26.60 8.67 -3.56
C ASP A 87 25.94 7.31 -3.27
N GLY A 88 25.51 6.60 -4.32
CA GLY A 88 25.02 5.22 -4.22
C GLY A 88 26.08 4.25 -3.69
N VAL A 89 25.62 3.12 -3.13
CA VAL A 89 26.49 2.17 -2.39
C VAL A 89 27.53 1.55 -3.32
N ASP A 90 27.13 1.26 -4.55
CA ASP A 90 27.96 0.62 -5.59
C ASP A 90 28.33 1.60 -6.74
N GLY A 91 28.17 2.91 -6.52
CA GLY A 91 28.37 3.96 -7.53
C GLY A 91 27.07 4.74 -7.81
N PRO A 92 27.00 5.51 -8.90
CA PRO A 92 25.79 6.26 -9.24
C PRO A 92 24.57 5.35 -9.42
N GLU A 93 23.46 5.68 -8.77
CA GLU A 93 22.22 4.90 -8.80
C GLU A 93 21.03 5.75 -9.26
N GLY A 94 20.09 5.17 -10.01
CA GLY A 94 18.92 5.88 -10.50
C GLY A 94 18.02 6.35 -9.35
N LEU A 95 17.65 7.63 -9.33
CA LEU A 95 16.84 8.25 -8.28
C LEU A 95 15.47 7.57 -8.11
N LEU A 96 14.81 7.23 -9.22
CA LEU A 96 13.55 6.48 -9.19
C LEU A 96 13.74 5.06 -8.66
N ASN A 97 14.85 4.39 -9.01
CA ASN A 97 15.13 3.04 -8.54
C ASN A 97 15.34 3.03 -7.02
N LEU A 98 16.11 3.97 -6.47
CA LEU A 98 16.31 4.11 -5.03
C LEU A 98 14.99 4.32 -4.28
N TYR A 99 14.10 5.17 -4.83
CA TYR A 99 12.77 5.36 -4.26
C TYR A 99 11.93 4.08 -4.33
N ILE A 100 11.85 3.44 -5.50
CA ILE A 100 11.06 2.22 -5.72
C ILE A 100 11.54 1.07 -4.83
N HIS A 101 12.85 0.85 -4.73
CA HIS A 101 13.42 -0.19 -3.88
C HIS A 101 13.09 0.07 -2.40
N THR A 102 13.38 1.27 -1.90
CA THR A 102 13.08 1.60 -0.49
C THR A 102 11.59 1.50 -0.20
N PHE A 103 10.74 2.02 -1.09
CA PHE A 103 9.29 2.01 -0.90
C PHE A 103 8.70 0.60 -1.01
N GLY A 104 9.20 -0.21 -1.94
CA GLY A 104 8.87 -1.63 -2.06
C GLY A 104 9.22 -2.37 -0.78
N ASP A 105 10.46 -2.26 -0.29
CA ASP A 105 10.92 -2.91 0.94
C ASP A 105 10.04 -2.55 2.15
N ILE A 106 9.61 -1.29 2.26
CA ILE A 106 8.70 -0.84 3.32
C ILE A 106 7.33 -1.52 3.18
N ILE A 107 6.72 -1.48 1.98
CA ILE A 107 5.42 -2.11 1.73
C ILE A 107 5.48 -3.61 2.04
N THR A 108 6.51 -4.31 1.57
CA THR A 108 6.72 -5.74 1.78
C THR A 108 6.93 -6.03 3.26
N THR A 109 7.80 -5.26 3.93
CA THR A 109 8.04 -5.39 5.38
C THR A 109 6.73 -5.27 6.14
N TYR A 110 5.93 -4.23 5.90
CA TYR A 110 4.67 -4.00 6.61
C TYR A 110 3.49 -4.84 6.09
N GLY A 111 3.61 -5.40 4.89
CA GLY A 111 2.63 -6.26 4.23
C GLY A 111 2.67 -7.70 4.72
N TYR A 112 3.81 -8.15 5.25
CA TYR A 112 3.99 -9.49 5.82
C TYR A 112 4.32 -9.49 7.31
N TYR A 113 4.89 -8.40 7.82
CA TYR A 113 5.35 -8.28 9.20
C TYR A 113 4.92 -6.95 9.82
N ASN A 114 4.73 -6.92 11.14
CA ASN A 114 4.64 -5.66 11.87
C ASN A 114 5.86 -5.58 12.82
N PRO A 115 6.96 -4.92 12.42
CA PRO A 115 8.18 -4.87 13.22
C PRO A 115 7.97 -4.24 14.60
N ALA A 116 7.03 -3.29 14.70
CA ALA A 116 6.74 -2.58 15.95
C ALA A 116 5.91 -3.43 16.91
N TYR A 117 5.05 -4.31 16.39
CA TYR A 117 4.19 -5.19 17.19
C TYR A 117 4.19 -6.61 16.63
N PRO A 118 5.27 -7.39 16.85
CA PRO A 118 5.35 -8.76 16.37
C PRO A 118 4.23 -9.60 16.96
N GLY A 119 3.34 -10.12 16.10
CA GLY A 119 2.21 -10.94 16.52
C GLY A 119 0.96 -10.17 16.95
N GLU A 120 0.86 -8.86 16.65
CA GLU A 120 -0.42 -8.16 16.66
C GLU A 120 -1.37 -8.80 15.64
N LYS A 121 -2.63 -9.00 16.05
CA LYS A 121 -3.65 -9.69 15.23
C LYS A 121 -4.95 -8.91 15.17
N ARG A 122 -5.02 -7.75 15.81
CA ARG A 122 -6.21 -6.89 15.80
C ARG A 122 -6.19 -6.03 14.54
N ILE A 123 -7.37 -5.85 13.94
CA ILE A 123 -7.59 -4.94 12.82
C ILE A 123 -7.21 -3.50 13.21
N PHE A 124 -7.46 -3.14 14.47
CA PHE A 124 -7.06 -1.86 15.06
C PHE A 124 -5.96 -2.10 16.09
N VAL A 125 -4.83 -1.44 15.89
CA VAL A 125 -3.67 -1.47 16.76
C VAL A 125 -3.75 -0.25 17.67
N ASP A 126 -3.87 -0.49 18.96
CA ASP A 126 -3.81 0.57 19.96
C ASP A 126 -2.40 1.16 19.99
N ALA A 127 -2.31 2.49 20.02
CA ALA A 127 -1.07 3.21 20.30
C ALA A 127 -1.30 4.04 21.58
N ASP A 128 -0.37 3.95 22.53
CA ASP A 128 -0.52 4.59 23.84
C ASP A 128 -0.81 6.09 23.73
N GLY A 129 -2.04 6.49 24.06
CA GLY A 129 -2.48 7.89 24.03
C GLY A 129 -2.81 8.46 22.64
N GLU A 130 -2.75 7.64 21.58
CA GLU A 130 -3.17 8.01 20.21
C GLU A 130 -4.48 7.31 19.82
N ALA A 131 -5.11 7.79 18.74
CA ALA A 131 -6.23 7.07 18.14
C ALA A 131 -5.74 5.71 17.59
N PRO A 132 -6.53 4.62 17.73
CA PRO A 132 -6.16 3.32 17.17
C PRO A 132 -5.87 3.41 15.67
N LYS A 133 -4.78 2.77 15.23
CA LYS A 133 -4.35 2.75 13.83
C LYS A 133 -4.77 1.44 13.17
N VAL A 134 -5.06 1.47 11.87
CA VAL A 134 -5.40 0.25 11.12
C VAL A 134 -4.15 -0.62 10.95
N HIS A 135 -4.35 -1.94 10.97
CA HIS A 135 -3.28 -2.91 10.84
C HIS A 135 -2.40 -2.67 9.60
N PRO A 136 -1.05 -2.72 9.71
CA PRO A 136 -0.15 -2.41 8.60
C PRO A 136 -0.37 -3.21 7.31
N ILE A 137 -0.72 -4.49 7.40
CA ILE A 137 -1.04 -5.33 6.22
C ILE A 137 -2.18 -4.72 5.40
N ILE A 138 -3.23 -4.22 6.08
CA ILE A 138 -4.35 -3.57 5.40
C ILE A 138 -3.88 -2.22 4.82
N MET A 139 -3.07 -1.46 5.54
CA MET A 139 -2.49 -0.21 5.01
C MET A 139 -1.64 -0.44 3.76
N SER A 140 -0.80 -1.47 3.76
CA SER A 140 -0.02 -1.90 2.59
C SER A 140 -0.92 -2.24 1.42
N SER A 141 -2.06 -2.90 1.63
CA SER A 141 -3.00 -3.20 0.54
C SER A 141 -3.55 -1.94 -0.13
N PHE A 142 -3.88 -0.90 0.64
CA PHE A 142 -4.36 0.38 0.09
C PHE A 142 -3.29 1.09 -0.73
N LEU A 143 -2.06 1.13 -0.20
CA LEU A 143 -0.93 1.74 -0.87
C LEU A 143 -0.58 1.02 -2.18
N THR A 144 -0.50 -0.30 -2.12
CA THR A 144 -0.19 -1.13 -3.30
C THR A 144 -1.30 -1.06 -4.34
N ALA A 145 -2.57 -1.03 -3.92
CA ALA A 145 -3.69 -0.83 -4.84
C ALA A 145 -3.62 0.55 -5.49
N ALA A 146 -3.32 1.61 -4.73
CA ALA A 146 -3.14 2.95 -5.26
C ALA A 146 -1.99 3.03 -6.28
N THR A 147 -0.83 2.45 -5.97
CA THR A 147 0.33 2.43 -6.87
C THR A 147 0.04 1.67 -8.16
N ARG A 148 -0.72 0.55 -8.05
CA ARG A 148 -1.08 -0.28 -9.19
C ARG A 148 -2.11 0.37 -10.09
N LYS A 149 -3.13 1.00 -9.50
CA LYS A 149 -4.16 1.76 -10.22
C LYS A 149 -3.56 2.91 -11.03
N LEU A 150 -2.56 3.59 -10.46
CA LEU A 150 -1.84 4.68 -11.11
C LEU A 150 -0.77 4.23 -12.11
N ASP A 151 -0.53 2.91 -12.25
CA ASP A 151 0.60 2.34 -13.01
C ASP A 151 1.94 2.99 -12.63
N PHE A 152 2.12 3.27 -11.34
CA PHE A 152 3.34 3.89 -10.84
C PHE A 152 4.39 2.85 -10.49
N MET A 153 3.97 1.69 -9.98
CA MET A 153 4.87 0.60 -9.60
C MET A 153 4.25 -0.76 -9.90
N LYS A 154 5.09 -1.68 -10.41
CA LYS A 154 4.80 -3.11 -10.52
C LYS A 154 5.42 -3.81 -9.32
N ILE A 155 4.71 -3.80 -8.19
CA ILE A 155 5.10 -4.61 -7.04
C ILE A 155 4.79 -6.07 -7.42
N GLY A 156 5.64 -7.06 -7.12
CA GLY A 156 5.31 -8.49 -7.38
C GLY A 156 4.49 -9.08 -6.23
N ASP A 157 4.81 -8.61 -5.04
CA ASP A 157 4.43 -9.16 -3.73
C ASP A 157 2.92 -9.09 -3.42
N TRP A 158 2.14 -8.28 -4.14
CA TRP A 158 0.68 -8.22 -3.90
C TRP A 158 -0.06 -9.46 -4.36
N TYR A 159 0.48 -10.21 -5.33
CA TYR A 159 -0.14 -11.44 -5.80
C TYR A 159 -0.17 -12.48 -4.67
N GLU A 160 0.95 -12.65 -3.96
CA GLU A 160 1.08 -13.57 -2.84
C GLU A 160 0.21 -13.15 -1.65
N MET A 161 0.27 -11.87 -1.23
CA MET A 161 -0.61 -11.34 -0.16
C MET A 161 -2.10 -11.60 -0.45
N THR A 162 -2.50 -11.48 -1.73
CA THR A 162 -3.88 -11.69 -2.16
C THR A 162 -4.26 -13.17 -2.12
N LEU A 163 -3.37 -14.06 -2.57
CA LEU A 163 -3.59 -15.51 -2.52
C LEU A 163 -3.72 -16.00 -1.07
N GLU A 164 -2.86 -15.53 -0.17
CA GLU A 164 -2.94 -15.79 1.27
C GLU A 164 -4.30 -15.35 1.83
N GLY A 165 -4.75 -14.13 1.51
CA GLY A 165 -6.04 -13.61 1.93
C GLY A 165 -7.25 -14.40 1.43
N PHE A 166 -7.15 -15.08 0.28
CA PHE A 166 -8.19 -15.99 -0.21
C PHE A 166 -8.07 -17.42 0.26
N GLN A 167 -7.02 -17.74 1.01
CA GLN A 167 -6.70 -19.12 1.35
C GLN A 167 -6.55 -19.98 0.09
N MET A 168 -5.98 -19.39 -0.96
CA MET A 168 -5.65 -20.04 -2.24
C MET A 168 -4.16 -20.33 -2.26
N GLY A 169 -3.77 -21.58 -2.53
CA GLY A 169 -2.38 -22.05 -2.49
C GLY A 169 -2.09 -23.06 -1.39
N ASP A 170 -0.94 -23.72 -1.50
CA ASP A 170 -0.47 -24.76 -0.56
C ASP A 170 0.25 -24.11 0.64
N TRP A 171 -0.50 -23.44 1.50
CA TRP A 171 0.06 -22.81 2.70
C TRP A 171 0.16 -23.82 3.84
N GLU A 172 1.39 -24.12 4.25
CA GLU A 172 1.71 -25.07 5.34
C GLU A 172 1.41 -24.46 6.73
N GLY A 173 0.13 -24.32 7.09
CA GLY A 173 -0.23 -23.97 8.46
C GLY A 173 -1.68 -23.54 8.64
N VAL A 174 -2.30 -23.91 9.77
CA VAL A 174 -3.55 -23.28 10.22
C VAL A 174 -3.17 -21.93 10.82
N GLU A 175 -3.22 -20.88 10.01
CA GLU A 175 -3.05 -19.52 10.51
C GLU A 175 -4.09 -19.18 11.58
N ASP A 176 -3.73 -18.24 12.45
CA ASP A 176 -4.65 -17.66 13.42
C ASP A 176 -5.84 -16.99 12.70
N LYS A 177 -7.06 -17.16 13.24
CA LYS A 177 -8.29 -16.63 12.62
C LYS A 177 -8.26 -15.12 12.43
N ASP A 178 -7.64 -14.40 13.36
CA ASP A 178 -7.56 -12.96 13.31
C ASP A 178 -6.57 -12.50 12.21
N VAL A 179 -5.50 -13.26 11.99
CA VAL A 179 -4.55 -13.06 10.87
C VAL A 179 -5.23 -13.36 9.53
N GLN A 180 -5.96 -14.47 9.43
CA GLN A 180 -6.73 -14.80 8.22
C GLN A 180 -7.73 -13.71 7.85
N GLU A 181 -8.36 -13.09 8.85
CA GLU A 181 -9.28 -11.99 8.63
C GLU A 181 -8.57 -10.73 8.12
N ILE A 182 -7.42 -10.36 8.70
CA ILE A 182 -6.61 -9.22 8.24
C ILE A 182 -6.20 -9.41 6.77
N ASN A 183 -5.68 -10.59 6.42
CA ASN A 183 -5.25 -10.93 5.06
C ASN A 183 -6.45 -10.92 4.09
N ALA A 184 -7.60 -11.45 4.51
CA ALA A 184 -8.82 -11.40 3.71
C ALA A 184 -9.29 -9.95 3.46
N ILE A 185 -9.24 -9.07 4.47
CA ILE A 185 -9.59 -7.65 4.30
C ILE A 185 -8.62 -6.98 3.32
N ALA A 186 -7.32 -7.21 3.47
CA ALA A 186 -6.30 -6.70 2.55
C ALA A 186 -6.54 -7.16 1.10
N ALA A 187 -6.87 -8.44 0.89
CA ALA A 187 -7.20 -8.96 -0.43
C ALA A 187 -8.47 -8.31 -1.02
N LEU A 188 -9.50 -8.07 -0.20
CA LEU A 188 -10.73 -7.41 -0.63
C LEU A 188 -10.50 -5.97 -1.11
N VAL A 189 -9.57 -5.24 -0.47
CA VAL A 189 -9.19 -3.88 -0.88
C VAL A 189 -8.73 -3.84 -2.34
N PHE A 190 -7.94 -4.82 -2.78
CA PHE A 190 -7.49 -4.89 -4.17
C PHE A 190 -8.65 -5.08 -5.15
N PHE A 191 -9.59 -5.99 -4.86
CA PHE A 191 -10.76 -6.23 -5.72
C PHE A 191 -11.58 -4.97 -5.94
N VAL A 192 -11.84 -4.21 -4.88
CA VAL A 192 -12.71 -3.04 -4.98
C VAL A 192 -12.01 -1.83 -5.59
N ILE A 193 -10.71 -1.64 -5.35
CA ILE A 193 -9.97 -0.50 -5.91
C ILE A 193 -9.64 -0.74 -7.38
N LEU A 194 -9.19 -1.95 -7.73
CA LEU A 194 -8.68 -2.28 -9.08
C LEU A 194 -9.76 -2.84 -10.02
N GLY A 195 -11.01 -2.91 -9.55
CA GLY A 195 -12.12 -3.51 -10.29
C GLY A 195 -12.16 -5.03 -10.11
N ALA A 196 -13.31 -5.53 -9.67
CA ALA A 196 -13.43 -6.91 -9.19
C ALA A 196 -13.16 -7.94 -10.30
N GLU A 197 -13.65 -7.70 -11.52
CA GLU A 197 -13.43 -8.61 -12.64
C GLU A 197 -12.00 -8.56 -13.16
N GLN A 198 -11.41 -7.37 -13.32
CA GLN A 198 -10.03 -7.24 -13.83
C GLN A 198 -9.08 -7.93 -12.87
N PHE A 199 -9.26 -7.67 -11.58
CA PHE A 199 -8.39 -8.23 -10.57
C PHE A 199 -8.58 -9.74 -10.43
N ALA A 200 -9.82 -10.24 -10.38
CA ALA A 200 -10.09 -11.69 -10.42
C ALA A 200 -9.43 -12.38 -11.61
N SER A 201 -9.41 -11.71 -12.77
CA SER A 201 -8.84 -12.25 -14.00
C SER A 201 -7.32 -12.39 -13.96
N THR A 202 -6.66 -11.71 -13.01
CA THR A 202 -5.22 -11.85 -12.78
C THR A 202 -4.87 -12.92 -11.76
N MET A 203 -5.85 -13.44 -11.00
CA MET A 203 -5.58 -14.26 -9.82
C MET A 203 -5.50 -15.77 -10.08
N TYR A 204 -6.18 -16.30 -11.10
CA TYR A 204 -6.17 -17.74 -11.36
C TYR A 204 -4.97 -18.18 -12.21
N LEU A 205 -4.50 -19.40 -11.98
CA LEU A 205 -3.42 -20.05 -12.73
C LEU A 205 -3.95 -21.14 -13.68
N PRO A 206 -4.14 -20.85 -14.99
CA PRO A 206 -4.62 -21.84 -15.96
C PRO A 206 -3.73 -23.07 -16.05
N GLY A 207 -2.41 -22.89 -15.88
CA GLY A 207 -1.43 -23.98 -15.89
C GLY A 207 -1.61 -24.99 -14.75
N GLN A 208 -2.32 -24.60 -13.69
CA GLN A 208 -2.69 -25.46 -12.57
C GLN A 208 -4.15 -25.93 -12.63
N GLY A 209 -4.86 -25.66 -13.74
CA GLY A 209 -6.28 -26.00 -13.91
C GLY A 209 -7.23 -25.05 -13.17
N GLU A 210 -6.72 -23.95 -12.61
CA GLU A 210 -7.55 -22.92 -12.00
C GLU A 210 -8.25 -22.07 -13.06
N THR A 211 -9.42 -21.57 -12.69
CA THR A 211 -10.26 -20.76 -13.58
C THR A 211 -10.76 -19.53 -12.83
N TYR A 212 -11.41 -18.62 -13.56
CA TYR A 212 -12.15 -17.52 -12.95
C TYR A 212 -13.13 -17.99 -11.86
N ASP A 213 -13.77 -19.15 -12.04
CA ASP A 213 -14.68 -19.72 -11.05
C ASP A 213 -13.96 -20.18 -9.78
N THR A 214 -12.68 -20.53 -9.85
CA THR A 214 -11.85 -20.84 -8.67
C THR A 214 -11.79 -19.63 -7.73
N VAL A 215 -11.53 -18.45 -8.28
CA VAL A 215 -11.47 -17.18 -7.52
C VAL A 215 -12.82 -16.85 -6.90
N LEU A 216 -13.91 -16.97 -7.67
CA LEU A 216 -15.26 -16.74 -7.17
C LEU A 216 -15.64 -17.71 -6.04
N ASN A 217 -15.27 -18.98 -6.18
CA ASN A 217 -15.53 -19.99 -5.15
C ASN A 217 -14.71 -19.73 -3.88
N ALA A 218 -13.48 -19.25 -3.99
CA ALA A 218 -12.65 -18.86 -2.85
C ALA A 218 -13.28 -17.68 -2.07
N LEU A 219 -13.73 -16.64 -2.77
CA LEU A 219 -14.46 -15.52 -2.17
C LEU A 219 -15.73 -15.98 -1.44
N LYS A 220 -16.52 -16.86 -2.05
CA LYS A 220 -17.70 -17.47 -1.40
C LYS A 220 -17.32 -18.34 -0.19
N ALA A 221 -16.17 -19.00 -0.24
CA ALA A 221 -15.67 -19.82 0.87
C ALA A 221 -15.30 -18.97 2.09
N LEU A 222 -14.71 -17.77 1.89
CA LEU A 222 -14.44 -16.83 2.99
C LEU A 222 -15.71 -16.51 3.79
N LYS A 223 -16.82 -16.24 3.08
CA LYS A 223 -18.13 -16.01 3.68
C LYS A 223 -18.65 -17.25 4.41
N LYS A 224 -18.65 -18.40 3.73
CA LYS A 224 -19.18 -19.67 4.27
C LYS A 224 -18.43 -20.12 5.53
N ARG A 225 -17.13 -19.90 5.59
CA ARG A 225 -16.25 -20.27 6.71
C ARG A 225 -16.20 -19.20 7.82
N ASN A 226 -16.87 -18.05 7.62
CA ASN A 226 -16.87 -16.94 8.56
C ASN A 226 -15.44 -16.44 8.86
N ILE A 227 -14.61 -16.31 7.81
CA ILE A 227 -13.24 -15.77 7.92
C ILE A 227 -13.30 -14.27 8.19
N VAL A 228 -14.08 -13.54 7.39
CA VAL A 228 -14.32 -12.10 7.59
C VAL A 228 -15.50 -11.93 8.55
N ARG A 229 -15.28 -11.26 9.68
CA ARG A 229 -16.23 -11.06 10.78
C ARG A 229 -16.51 -9.59 11.05
N TYR A 230 -15.54 -8.71 10.76
CA TYR A 230 -15.64 -7.27 10.88
C TYR A 230 -16.73 -6.75 9.95
N LYS A 231 -17.79 -6.21 10.54
CA LYS A 231 -19.07 -5.94 9.85
C LYS A 231 -18.91 -5.11 8.56
N PRO A 232 -18.14 -4.02 8.51
CA PRO A 232 -17.89 -3.30 7.25
C PRO A 232 -17.20 -4.15 6.19
N ALA A 233 -16.23 -4.98 6.57
CA ALA A 233 -15.56 -5.89 5.65
C ALA A 233 -16.45 -7.04 5.17
N VAL A 234 -17.40 -7.51 5.99
CA VAL A 234 -18.43 -8.48 5.55
C VAL A 234 -19.27 -7.88 4.42
N ALA A 235 -19.72 -6.62 4.57
CA ALA A 235 -20.46 -5.92 3.52
C ALA A 235 -19.59 -5.74 2.25
N LEU A 236 -18.30 -5.44 2.42
CA LEU A 236 -17.35 -5.35 1.31
C LEU A 236 -17.19 -6.70 0.59
N LEU A 237 -17.06 -7.81 1.31
CA LEU A 237 -16.98 -9.16 0.76
C LEU A 237 -18.23 -9.50 -0.06
N GLU A 238 -19.42 -9.21 0.46
CA GLU A 238 -20.68 -9.45 -0.27
C GLU A 238 -20.75 -8.67 -1.57
N ARG A 239 -20.30 -7.41 -1.55
CA ARG A 239 -20.19 -6.57 -2.74
C ARG A 239 -19.21 -7.18 -3.75
N VAL A 240 -17.98 -7.51 -3.32
CA VAL A 240 -16.95 -8.11 -4.17
C VAL A 240 -17.46 -9.38 -4.83
N VAL A 241 -18.09 -10.29 -4.07
CA VAL A 241 -18.69 -11.51 -4.62
C VAL A 241 -19.71 -11.16 -5.71
N SER A 242 -20.61 -10.20 -5.46
CA SER A 242 -21.60 -9.78 -6.45
C SER A 242 -20.97 -9.14 -7.69
N ASP A 243 -19.93 -8.34 -7.51
CA ASP A 243 -19.22 -7.66 -8.58
C ASP A 243 -18.44 -8.65 -9.46
N VAL A 244 -17.77 -9.64 -8.87
CA VAL A 244 -17.10 -10.74 -9.61
C VAL A 244 -18.14 -11.56 -10.39
N GLU A 245 -19.30 -11.87 -9.81
CA GLU A 245 -20.39 -12.60 -10.48
C GLU A 245 -20.95 -11.82 -11.69
N LYS A 246 -21.13 -10.51 -11.52
CA LYS A 246 -21.63 -9.61 -12.56
C LYS A 246 -20.56 -9.18 -13.55
N ARG A 247 -19.30 -9.59 -13.35
CA ARG A 247 -18.14 -9.15 -14.13
C ARG A 247 -17.99 -7.63 -14.12
N ASN A 248 -18.25 -7.00 -12.98
CA ASN A 248 -18.13 -5.56 -12.81
C ASN A 248 -16.65 -5.16 -12.87
N ARG A 249 -16.39 -4.15 -13.69
CA ARG A 249 -15.08 -3.60 -14.00
C ARG A 249 -14.80 -2.24 -13.37
N GLU A 250 -15.76 -1.71 -12.62
CA GLU A 250 -15.67 -0.38 -12.03
C GLU A 250 -14.59 -0.36 -10.93
N GLU A 251 -13.59 0.49 -11.13
CA GLU A 251 -12.60 0.83 -10.12
C GLU A 251 -13.16 1.83 -9.13
N ARG A 252 -12.65 1.79 -7.90
CA ARG A 252 -13.03 2.74 -6.84
C ARG A 252 -11.82 3.51 -6.34
N SER A 253 -12.04 4.69 -5.76
CA SER A 253 -10.97 5.45 -5.13
C SER A 253 -10.58 4.84 -3.78
N VAL A 254 -9.33 5.06 -3.37
CA VAL A 254 -8.84 4.69 -2.02
C VAL A 254 -9.73 5.31 -0.94
N GLU A 255 -10.11 6.59 -1.12
CA GLU A 255 -10.93 7.34 -0.16
C GLU A 255 -12.32 6.69 0.06
N GLU A 256 -13.00 6.28 -1.01
CA GLU A 256 -14.32 5.65 -0.92
C GLU A 256 -14.26 4.31 -0.18
N VAL A 257 -13.26 3.49 -0.49
CA VAL A 257 -13.09 2.17 0.13
C VAL A 257 -12.66 2.31 1.59
N TRP A 258 -11.77 3.25 1.89
CA TRP A 258 -11.35 3.58 3.25
C TRP A 258 -12.55 3.99 4.11
N ARG A 259 -13.39 4.89 3.60
CA ARG A 259 -14.60 5.33 4.29
C ARG A 259 -15.58 4.19 4.52
N GLU A 260 -15.81 3.33 3.54
CA GLU A 260 -16.72 2.19 3.70
C GLU A 260 -16.22 1.20 4.77
N LEU A 261 -14.91 1.02 4.90
CA LEU A 261 -14.32 0.07 5.87
C LEU A 261 -14.19 0.63 7.29
N PHE A 262 -13.79 1.90 7.45
CA PHE A 262 -13.31 2.39 8.75
C PHE A 262 -14.00 3.66 9.25
N VAL A 263 -14.80 4.32 8.43
CA VAL A 263 -15.52 5.52 8.84
C VAL A 263 -16.99 5.16 8.94
N GLU A 264 -17.56 5.20 10.14
CA GLU A 264 -18.98 4.95 10.32
C GLU A 264 -19.80 5.88 9.42
N ARG A 265 -20.68 5.30 8.59
CA ARG A 265 -21.79 6.05 8.00
C ARG A 265 -22.77 6.40 9.12
N GLY A 266 -22.50 7.49 9.85
CA GLY A 266 -23.51 8.12 10.70
C GLY A 266 -22.99 8.67 12.03
N SER A 267 -22.63 9.95 12.02
CA SER A 267 -23.34 10.88 12.89
C SER A 267 -24.22 11.78 12.00
N GLU A 268 -25.37 11.24 11.61
CA GLU A 268 -26.60 11.97 11.23
C GLU A 268 -27.77 11.31 11.95
#